data_AF-A0A9E2EXF0-F1
#
_entry.id   AF-A0A9E2EXF0-F1
#
_cell.length_a   1.000
_cell.length_b   1.000
_cell.length_c   1.000
_cell.angle_alpha   90.00
_cell.angle_beta   90.00
_cell.angle_gamma   90.00
#
_symmetry.space_group_name_H-M   'P 1'
#
loop_
_entity.id
_entity.type
_entity.pdbx_description
1 polymer ?
#
loop_
_entity_poly.entity_id
_entity_poly.type
_entity_poly.pdbx_seq_one_letter_code
_entity_poly.pdbx_strand_id
1 'polypeptide(L)'
;MLTDLQTWMAPYLEVFGDHPWLKAVTVVVVFLILAWIFDHVIITALKKLSARTRFRFYDQVINNLHKPIHISVILIGMALAVSLLALEAPFEAIIYSSLKTIAFIVWTVFLIRVVRSVLRAVAASEKRVSILHSQTLP
;
A
#
# COMPACT_ATOMS: atom_id res chain seq x y z
N MET A 1 13.67 -13.59 2.09
CA MET A 1 12.33 -13.07 2.42
C MET A 1 11.21 -13.77 1.65
N LEU A 2 11.18 -13.71 0.31
CA LEU A 2 10.14 -14.42 -0.48
C LEU A 2 10.28 -15.95 -0.38
N THR A 3 11.52 -16.45 -0.43
CA THR A 3 11.86 -17.87 -0.24
C THR A 3 11.44 -18.39 1.14
N ASP A 4 11.65 -17.61 2.19
CA ASP A 4 11.33 -18.00 3.56
C ASP A 4 9.82 -18.17 3.76
N LEU A 5 9.04 -17.31 3.09
CA LEU A 5 7.58 -17.35 3.10
C LEU A 5 7.06 -18.57 2.31
N GLN A 6 7.74 -18.92 1.21
CA GLN A 6 7.43 -20.09 0.39
C GLN A 6 7.66 -21.38 1.16
N THR A 7 8.77 -21.49 1.90
CA THR A 7 9.08 -22.65 2.76
C THR A 7 8.05 -22.81 3.89
N TRP A 8 7.57 -21.72 4.47
CA TRP A 8 6.57 -21.75 5.54
C TRP A 8 5.18 -22.17 5.06
N MET A 9 4.86 -21.90 3.80
CA MET A 9 3.60 -22.28 3.16
C MET A 9 3.61 -23.69 2.55
N ALA A 10 4.80 -24.25 2.27
CA ALA A 10 4.96 -25.57 1.66
C ALA A 10 4.12 -26.71 2.30
N PRO A 11 4.10 -26.90 3.64
CA PRO A 11 3.34 -28.00 4.26
C PRO A 11 1.81 -27.85 4.14
N TYR A 12 1.31 -26.61 4.00
CA TYR A 12 -0.13 -26.37 3.79
C TYR A 12 -0.54 -26.58 2.32
N LEU A 13 0.42 -26.49 1.39
CA LEU A 13 0.20 -26.68 -0.05
C LEU A 13 0.25 -28.16 -0.47
N GLU A 14 0.85 -29.04 0.32
CA GLU A 14 0.84 -30.49 0.09
C GLU A 14 -0.57 -31.10 0.16
N VAL A 15 -1.49 -30.48 0.91
CA VAL A 15 -2.91 -30.91 1.01
C VAL A 15 -3.64 -30.83 -0.35
N PHE A 16 -3.17 -29.99 -1.27
CA PHE A 16 -3.81 -29.76 -2.58
C PHE A 16 -3.23 -30.62 -3.73
N GLY A 17 -2.37 -31.60 -3.44
CA GLY A 17 -1.84 -32.54 -4.43
C GLY A 17 -0.83 -31.90 -5.41
N ASP A 18 -0.69 -32.48 -6.60
CA ASP A 18 0.38 -32.14 -7.57
C ASP A 18 -0.05 -31.16 -8.68
N HIS A 19 -1.24 -30.55 -8.56
CA HIS A 19 -1.77 -29.64 -9.58
C HIS A 19 -1.31 -28.19 -9.35
N PRO A 20 -0.37 -27.65 -10.14
CA PRO A 20 0.25 -26.34 -9.88
C PRO A 20 -0.76 -25.19 -9.99
N TRP A 21 -1.75 -25.33 -10.88
CA TRP A 21 -2.79 -24.32 -11.08
C TRP A 21 -3.73 -24.21 -9.87
N LEU A 22 -4.07 -25.32 -9.20
CA LEU A 22 -4.88 -25.26 -7.98
C LEU A 22 -4.12 -24.56 -6.85
N LYS A 23 -2.83 -24.87 -6.66
CA LYS A 23 -1.99 -24.19 -5.66
C LYS A 23 -1.94 -22.69 -5.89
N ALA A 24 -1.79 -22.28 -7.14
CA ALA A 24 -1.77 -20.87 -7.53
C ALA A 24 -3.09 -20.15 -7.24
N VAL A 25 -4.22 -20.74 -7.64
CA VAL A 25 -5.55 -20.16 -7.38
C VAL A 25 -5.79 -20.05 -5.87
N THR A 26 -5.45 -21.07 -5.09
CA THR A 26 -5.57 -21.03 -3.63
C THR A 26 -4.74 -19.90 -3.04
N VAL A 27 -3.49 -19.71 -3.48
CA VAL A 27 -2.65 -18.60 -3.01
C VAL A 27 -3.25 -17.25 -3.37
N VAL A 28 -3.77 -17.07 -4.59
CA VAL A 28 -4.46 -15.83 -4.98
C VAL A 28 -5.67 -15.58 -4.08
N VAL A 29 -6.51 -16.59 -3.84
CA VAL A 29 -7.69 -16.47 -2.98
C VAL A 29 -7.29 -16.13 -1.54
N VAL A 30 -6.27 -16.79 -0.98
CA VAL A 30 -5.75 -16.50 0.36
C VAL A 30 -5.27 -15.05 0.44
N PHE A 31 -4.54 -14.56 -0.57
CA PHE A 31 -4.07 -13.18 -0.58
C PHE A 31 -5.18 -12.16 -0.84
N LEU A 32 -6.24 -12.50 -1.56
CA LEU A 32 -7.42 -11.65 -1.69
C LEU A 32 -8.16 -11.53 -0.35
N ILE A 33 -8.32 -12.66 0.37
CA ILE A 33 -8.88 -12.66 1.72
C ILE A 33 -7.99 -11.83 2.65
N LEU A 34 -6.66 -12.00 2.56
CA LEU A 34 -5.71 -11.24 3.35
C LEU A 34 -5.77 -9.74 3.03
N ALA A 35 -5.89 -9.36 1.75
CA ALA A 35 -6.06 -7.98 1.32
C ALA A 35 -7.36 -7.37 1.86
N TRP A 36 -8.45 -8.14 1.90
CA TRP A 36 -9.71 -7.73 2.50
C TRP A 36 -9.60 -7.54 4.03
N ILE A 37 -8.92 -8.47 4.72
CA ILE A 37 -8.63 -8.34 6.15
C ILE A 37 -7.77 -7.10 6.41
N PHE A 38 -6.72 -6.88 5.62
CA PHE A 38 -5.86 -5.70 5.75
C PHE A 38 -6.64 -4.41 5.57
N ASP A 39 -7.54 -4.35 4.58
CA ASP A 39 -8.38 -3.16 4.39
C ASP A 39 -9.24 -2.90 5.63
N HIS A 40 -9.85 -3.95 6.20
CA HIS A 40 -10.67 -3.83 7.41
C HIS A 40 -9.86 -3.47 8.67
N VAL A 41 -8.68 -4.05 8.85
CA VAL A 41 -7.78 -3.80 9.99
C VAL A 41 -7.18 -2.40 9.90
N ILE A 42 -6.70 -1.99 8.73
CA ILE A 42 -6.17 -0.65 8.47
C ILE A 42 -7.26 0.37 8.72
N ILE A 43 -8.45 0.24 8.14
CA ILE A 43 -9.54 1.20 8.37
C ILE A 43 -9.86 1.32 9.86
N THR A 44 -9.92 0.21 10.59
CA THR A 44 -10.22 0.20 12.03
C THR A 44 -9.10 0.82 12.87
N ALA A 45 -7.85 0.45 12.61
CA ALA A 45 -6.68 0.99 13.30
C ALA A 45 -6.48 2.49 13.01
N LEU A 46 -6.69 2.89 11.76
CA LEU A 46 -6.59 4.29 11.32
C LEU A 46 -7.71 5.15 11.89
N LYS A 47 -8.96 4.65 11.97
CA LYS A 47 -10.06 5.34 12.68
C LYS A 47 -9.74 5.53 14.16
N LYS A 48 -9.17 4.51 14.81
CA LYS A 48 -8.79 4.55 16.23
C LYS A 48 -7.64 5.52 16.49
N LEU A 49 -6.70 5.66 15.56
CA LEU A 49 -5.58 6.61 15.64
C LEU A 49 -6.02 8.05 15.35
N SER A 50 -6.86 8.25 14.32
CA SER A 50 -7.51 9.53 14.00
C SER A 50 -8.28 10.09 15.21
N ALA A 51 -9.04 9.24 15.90
CA ALA A 51 -9.79 9.64 17.11
C ALA A 51 -8.90 10.16 18.26
N ARG A 52 -7.60 9.82 18.28
CA ARG A 52 -6.65 10.28 19.31
C ARG A 52 -5.94 11.60 18.97
N THR A 53 -5.99 12.06 17.72
CA THR A 53 -5.21 13.23 17.27
C THR A 53 -6.13 14.27 16.62
N ARG A 54 -6.31 15.43 17.27
CA ARG A 54 -7.19 16.54 16.81
C ARG A 54 -6.73 17.25 15.50
N PHE A 55 -5.78 16.69 14.77
CA PHE A 55 -5.09 17.35 13.67
C PHE A 55 -5.62 16.85 12.33
N ARG A 56 -6.48 17.64 11.67
CA ARG A 56 -7.15 17.30 10.38
C ARG A 56 -6.21 16.86 9.25
N PHE A 57 -4.94 17.26 9.30
CA PHE A 57 -3.91 16.85 8.34
C PHE A 57 -3.63 15.34 8.39
N TYR A 58 -3.58 14.76 9.59
CA TYR A 58 -3.27 13.34 9.77
C TYR A 58 -4.36 12.48 9.16
N ASP A 59 -5.63 12.85 9.34
CA ASP A 59 -6.77 12.13 8.77
C ASP A 59 -6.68 11.99 7.25
N GLN A 60 -6.22 13.04 6.56
CA GLN A 60 -6.14 13.01 5.10
C GLN A 60 -4.99 12.14 4.59
N VAL A 61 -3.83 12.13 5.27
CA VAL A 61 -2.70 11.26 4.93
C VAL A 61 -3.05 9.79 5.18
N ILE A 62 -3.61 9.53 6.36
CA ILE A 62 -4.12 8.24 6.82
C ILE A 62 -5.15 7.69 5.83
N ASN A 63 -6.16 8.48 5.46
CA ASN A 63 -7.18 8.06 4.52
C ASN A 63 -6.63 7.85 3.10
N ASN A 64 -5.53 8.51 2.72
CA ASN A 64 -4.87 8.27 1.44
C ASN A 64 -3.96 7.04 1.43
N LEU A 65 -3.52 6.54 2.59
CA LEU A 65 -2.58 5.43 2.72
C LEU A 65 -3.22 4.05 2.55
N HIS A 66 -4.54 3.90 2.78
CA HIS A 66 -5.24 2.61 2.61
C HIS A 66 -5.05 2.02 1.20
N LYS A 67 -5.21 2.83 0.14
CA LYS A 67 -5.13 2.44 -1.27
C LYS A 67 -3.76 1.83 -1.63
N PRO A 68 -2.63 2.50 -1.39
CA PRO A 68 -1.31 1.93 -1.65
C PRO A 68 -1.04 0.63 -0.92
N ILE A 69 -1.46 0.51 0.34
CA ILE A 69 -1.22 -0.70 1.12
C ILE A 69 -2.07 -1.85 0.59
N HIS A 70 -3.36 -1.63 0.33
CA HIS A 70 -4.25 -2.64 -0.23
C HIS A 70 -3.70 -3.20 -1.55
N ILE A 71 -3.28 -2.31 -2.47
CA ILE A 71 -2.67 -2.72 -3.74
C ILE A 71 -1.36 -3.47 -3.52
N SER A 72 -0.53 -3.07 -2.55
CA SER A 72 0.72 -3.77 -2.24
C SER A 72 0.48 -5.22 -1.79
N VAL A 73 -0.54 -5.47 -0.97
CA VAL A 73 -0.89 -6.84 -0.55
C VAL A 73 -1.32 -7.70 -1.74
N ILE A 74 -2.13 -7.15 -2.65
CA ILE A 74 -2.54 -7.85 -3.88
C ILE A 74 -1.33 -8.15 -4.77
N LEU A 75 -0.42 -7.19 -4.96
CA LEU A 75 0.79 -7.38 -5.78
C LEU A 75 1.70 -8.47 -5.21
N ILE A 76 1.85 -8.55 -3.88
CA ILE A 76 2.63 -9.61 -3.22
C ILE A 76 1.98 -10.98 -3.44
N GLY A 77 0.65 -11.08 -3.31
CA GLY A 77 -0.08 -12.32 -3.59
C GLY A 77 0.06 -12.79 -5.03
N MET A 78 -0.03 -11.85 -5.99
CA MET A 78 0.16 -12.14 -7.40
C MET A 78 1.60 -12.57 -7.70
N ALA A 79 2.59 -11.91 -7.09
CA ALA A 79 3.99 -12.27 -7.19
C ALA A 79 4.26 -13.70 -6.66
N LEU A 80 3.63 -14.09 -5.55
CA LEU A 80 3.74 -15.44 -5.00
C LEU A 80 3.05 -16.47 -5.89
N ALA A 81 1.85 -16.16 -6.41
CA ALA A 81 1.18 -17.03 -7.36
C ALA A 81 2.06 -17.31 -8.57
N VAL A 82 2.67 -16.28 -9.17
CA VAL A 82 3.59 -16.43 -10.32
C VAL A 82 4.77 -17.35 -10.01
N SER A 83 5.40 -17.23 -8.83
CA SER A 83 6.48 -18.16 -8.42
C SER A 83 6.00 -19.60 -8.29
N LEU A 84 4.75 -19.83 -7.87
CA LEU A 84 4.20 -21.18 -7.71
C LEU A 84 3.85 -21.85 -9.03
N LEU A 85 3.46 -21.07 -10.05
CA LEU A 85 3.25 -21.63 -11.39
C LEU A 85 4.57 -22.03 -12.07
N ALA A 86 5.73 -21.62 -11.53
CA ALA A 86 7.06 -21.89 -12.09
C ALA A 86 7.12 -21.60 -13.61
N LEU A 87 6.67 -20.40 -14.01
CA LEU A 87 6.66 -19.99 -15.41
C LEU A 87 8.09 -19.99 -15.97
N GLU A 88 8.27 -20.52 -17.18
CA GLU A 88 9.55 -20.43 -17.86
C GLU A 88 9.90 -18.97 -18.23
N ALA A 89 11.20 -18.67 -18.23
CA ALA A 89 11.70 -17.42 -18.76
C ALA A 89 11.33 -17.29 -20.25
N PRO A 90 10.89 -16.10 -20.74
CA PRO A 90 11.00 -14.79 -20.09
C PRO A 90 9.72 -14.33 -19.35
N PHE A 91 8.65 -15.13 -19.35
CA PHE A 91 7.33 -14.68 -18.89
C PHE A 91 7.32 -14.32 -17.41
N GLU A 92 7.98 -15.12 -16.56
CA GLU A 92 8.14 -14.82 -15.14
C GLU A 92 8.79 -13.44 -14.91
N ALA A 93 9.90 -13.15 -15.59
CA ALA A 93 10.64 -11.90 -15.44
C ALA A 93 9.82 -10.68 -15.90
N ILE A 94 9.05 -10.83 -16.98
CA ILE A 94 8.16 -9.77 -17.48
C ILE A 94 7.08 -9.47 -16.43
N ILE A 95 6.42 -10.49 -15.91
CA ILE A 95 5.34 -10.32 -14.91
C ILE A 95 5.88 -9.68 -13.64
N TYR A 96 7.00 -10.15 -13.08
CA TYR A 96 7.60 -9.52 -11.90
C TYR A 96 7.98 -8.07 -12.13
N SER A 97 8.52 -7.76 -13.30
CA SER A 97 8.86 -6.38 -13.67
C SER A 97 7.61 -5.50 -13.75
N SER A 98 6.53 -6.00 -14.35
CA SER A 98 5.24 -5.30 -14.38
C SER A 98 4.68 -5.05 -12.98
N LEU A 99 4.65 -6.08 -12.11
CA LEU A 99 4.17 -5.95 -10.73
C LEU A 99 4.96 -4.91 -9.95
N LYS A 100 6.29 -4.92 -10.07
CA LYS A 100 7.18 -3.95 -9.42
C LYS A 100 6.95 -2.53 -9.92
N THR A 101 6.77 -2.34 -11.22
CA THR A 101 6.45 -1.03 -11.82
C THR A 101 5.12 -0.50 -11.29
N ILE A 102 4.09 -1.33 -11.20
CA ILE A 102 2.79 -0.94 -10.63
C ILE A 102 2.97 -0.51 -9.16
N ALA A 103 3.73 -1.27 -8.37
CA ALA A 103 4.03 -0.90 -6.99
C ALA A 103 4.69 0.49 -6.90
N PHE A 104 5.73 0.74 -7.69
CA PHE A 104 6.42 2.04 -7.71
C PHE A 104 5.51 3.19 -8.09
N ILE A 105 4.67 3.03 -9.12
CA ILE A 105 3.72 4.08 -9.55
C ILE A 105 2.75 4.40 -8.41
N VAL A 106 2.16 3.38 -7.79
CA VAL A 106 1.18 3.54 -6.71
C VAL A 106 1.78 4.30 -5.52
N TRP A 107 2.99 3.92 -5.09
CA TRP A 107 3.70 4.60 -4.01
C TRP A 107 4.13 6.01 -4.37
N THR A 108 4.58 6.24 -5.61
CA THR A 108 4.97 7.57 -6.10
C THR A 108 3.79 8.53 -6.07
N VAL A 109 2.63 8.10 -6.58
CA VAL A 109 1.40 8.91 -6.56
C VAL A 109 0.97 9.23 -5.13
N PHE A 110 1.09 8.27 -4.21
CA PHE A 110 0.81 8.51 -2.79
C PHE A 110 1.75 9.56 -2.19
N LEU A 111 3.06 9.44 -2.42
CA LEU A 111 4.04 10.38 -1.90
C LEU A 111 3.80 11.80 -2.42
N ILE A 112 3.51 11.98 -3.70
CA ILE A 112 3.17 13.28 -4.29
C ILE A 112 1.93 13.88 -3.60
N ARG A 113 0.90 13.07 -3.32
CA ARG A 113 -0.30 13.54 -2.62
C ARG A 113 0.01 13.99 -1.19
N VAL A 114 0.81 13.23 -0.45
CA VAL A 114 1.23 13.59 0.91
C VAL A 114 2.03 14.89 0.90
N VAL A 115 3.03 15.02 0.02
CA VAL A 115 3.82 16.24 -0.11
C VAL A 115 2.94 17.46 -0.41
N ARG A 116 1.99 17.33 -1.36
CA ARG A 116 1.03 18.41 -1.66
C ARG A 116 0.16 18.78 -0.46
N SER A 117 -0.30 17.79 0.31
CA SER A 117 -1.07 18.04 1.53
C SER A 117 -0.24 18.76 2.60
N VAL A 118 1.03 18.38 2.79
CA VAL A 118 1.95 19.06 3.73
C VAL A 118 2.18 20.50 3.32
N LEU A 119 2.53 20.74 2.05
CA LEU A 119 2.79 22.09 1.53
C LEU A 119 1.59 23.02 1.71
N ARG A 120 0.37 22.53 1.45
CA ARG A 120 -0.86 23.30 1.70
C ARG A 120 -1.10 23.57 3.17
N ALA A 121 -0.84 22.60 4.04
CA ALA A 121 -0.99 22.78 5.49
C ALA A 121 0.01 23.84 6.01
N VAL A 122 1.25 23.83 5.52
CA VAL A 122 2.26 24.84 5.84
C VAL A 122 1.86 26.21 5.30
N ALA A 123 1.45 26.31 4.03
CA ALA A 123 1.01 27.58 3.44
C ALA A 123 -0.24 28.17 4.12
N ALA A 124 -1.18 27.33 4.56
CA ALA A 124 -2.36 27.77 5.31
C ALA A 124 -2.04 28.13 6.78
N SER A 125 -0.89 27.70 7.29
CA SER A 125 -0.43 28.00 8.65
C SER A 125 0.27 29.36 8.78
N GLU A 126 -0.12 30.35 7.95
CA GLU A 126 0.21 31.75 8.18
C GLU A 126 -0.18 32.11 9.63
N LYS A 127 0.79 32.01 10.53
CA LYS A 127 1.00 33.04 11.53
C LYS A 127 0.93 34.33 10.73
N ARG A 128 -0.24 34.95 10.79
CA ARG A 128 -0.52 36.33 10.42
C ARG A 128 0.73 37.13 10.78
N VAL A 129 1.59 37.36 9.80
CA VAL A 129 2.80 38.15 9.99
C VAL A 129 2.28 39.56 10.18
N SER A 130 1.96 39.91 11.43
CA SER A 130 1.59 41.22 11.90
C SER A 130 2.80 42.16 11.86
N ILE A 131 3.50 42.19 10.72
CA ILE A 131 4.67 43.04 10.44
C ILE A 131 4.33 44.03 9.31
N LEU A 132 3.13 43.95 8.71
CA LEU A 132 2.59 45.06 7.93
C LEU A 132 2.09 46.14 8.89
N HIS A 133 3.03 46.93 9.40
CA HIS A 133 2.74 48.22 10.03
C HIS A 133 2.28 49.18 8.94
N SER A 134 0.98 49.49 8.91
CA SER A 134 0.44 50.61 8.13
C SER A 134 0.75 51.93 8.83
N GLN A 135 2.01 52.34 8.82
CA GLN A 135 2.42 53.73 9.02
C GLN A 135 3.45 53.99 7.93
N THR A 136 3.14 54.77 6.91
CA THR A 136 3.25 56.23 7.03
C THR A 136 2.19 56.96 6.18
N LEU A 137 1.27 57.65 6.86
CA LEU A 137 0.59 58.84 6.33
C LEU A 137 1.59 60.01 6.37
N PRO A 138 1.80 60.75 5.26
CA PRO A 138 2.03 62.18 5.33
C PRO A 138 0.71 62.92 5.55
#